data_AF-A0A829PM55-F1
#
_entry.id   AF-A0A829PM55-F1
#
_cell.length_a   1.000
_cell.length_b   1.000
_cell.length_c   1.000
_cell.angle_alpha   90.00
_cell.angle_beta   90.00
_cell.angle_gamma   90.00
#
_symmetry.space_group_name_H-M   'P 1'
#
loop_
_entity.id
_entity.type
_entity.pdbx_description
1 polymer ?
#
loop_
_entity_poly.entity_id
_entity_poly.type
_entity_poly.pdbx_seq_one_letter_code
_entity_poly.pdbx_strand_id
1 'polypeptide(L)' 'MRVLFGLDDVAVHPSLLDGFKDHADDLNITEVPNCGHFIVDEQPELVVKWLAEVLAEPAP' A
#
# COMPACT_ATOMS: atom_id res chain seq x y z
N MET A 1 1.98 -9.17 6.20
CA MET A 1 2.64 -8.23 5.27
C MET A 1 1.82 -6.94 5.16
N ARG A 2 2.43 -5.77 4.97
CA ARG A 2 1.74 -4.47 4.78
C ARG A 2 2.10 -3.89 3.41
N VAL A 3 1.11 -3.40 2.66
CA VAL A 3 1.29 -2.77 1.34
C VAL A 3 0.52 -1.46 1.32
N LEU A 4 1.15 -0.39 0.84
CA LEU A 4 0.50 0.88 0.52
C LEU A 4 0.48 1.01 -1.01
N PHE A 5 -0.70 1.25 -1.60
CA PHE A 5 -0.88 1.14 -3.05
C PHE A 5 -1.67 2.31 -3.63
N GLY A 6 -1.14 2.97 -4.65
CA GLY A 6 -1.80 4.05 -5.38
C GLY A 6 -2.80 3.52 -6.43
N LEU A 7 -4.05 3.99 -6.41
CA LEU A 7 -5.10 3.48 -7.31
C LEU A 7 -4.98 3.98 -8.76
N ASP A 8 -4.19 5.03 -9.02
CA ASP A 8 -3.95 5.58 -10.35
C ASP A 8 -2.63 5.05 -10.94
N ASP A 9 -2.09 3.95 -10.39
CA ASP A 9 -0.86 3.31 -10.85
C ASP A 9 -1.00 2.80 -12.30
N VAL A 10 -0.19 3.37 -13.19
CA VAL A 10 -0.15 3.02 -14.62
C VAL A 10 0.81 1.87 -14.93
N ALA A 11 1.71 1.53 -14.01
CA ALA A 11 2.68 0.45 -14.13
C ALA A 11 2.13 -0.88 -13.59
N VAL A 12 1.37 -0.82 -12.50
CA VAL A 12 0.75 -1.98 -11.85
C VAL A 12 -0.76 -1.75 -11.74
N HIS A 13 -1.55 -2.56 -12.44
CA HIS A 13 -3.00 -2.40 -12.44
C HIS A 13 -3.61 -2.83 -11.09
N PRO A 14 -4.57 -2.07 -10.50
CA PRO A 14 -5.17 -2.39 -9.20
C PRO A 14 -5.81 -3.79 -9.11
N SER A 15 -6.29 -4.35 -10.22
CA SER A 15 -6.87 -5.71 -10.23
C SER A 15 -5.88 -6.81 -9.84
N LEU A 16 -4.58 -6.54 -9.85
CA LEU A 16 -3.57 -7.50 -9.38
C LEU A 16 -3.65 -7.71 -7.86
N LEU A 17 -4.15 -6.73 -7.11
CA LEU A 17 -4.29 -6.81 -5.65
C LEU A 17 -5.20 -7.96 -5.22
N ASP A 18 -6.25 -8.23 -5.99
CA ASP A 18 -7.17 -9.33 -5.71
C ASP A 18 -6.50 -10.70 -5.83
N GLY A 19 -5.56 -10.86 -6.78
CA GLY A 19 -4.82 -12.10 -6.95
C GLY A 19 -3.87 -12.43 -5.80
N PHE A 20 -3.43 -11.44 -5.01
CA PHE A 20 -2.51 -11.67 -3.89
C PHE A 20 -3.21 -12.02 -2.58
N LYS A 21 -4.48 -11.62 -2.40
CA LYS A 21 -5.25 -11.86 -1.17
C LYS A 21 -5.38 -13.35 -0.85
N ASP A 22 -5.44 -14.20 -1.88
CA ASP A 22 -5.58 -15.66 -1.72
C ASP A 22 -4.24 -16.38 -1.45
N HIS A 23 -3.12 -15.65 -1.43
CA HIS A 23 -1.77 -16.22 -1.34
C HIS A 23 -0.95 -15.72 -0.15
N ALA A 24 -1.47 -14.81 0.66
CA ALA A 24 -0.79 -14.28 1.84
C ALA A 24 -1.79 -14.03 2.97
N ASP A 25 -1.81 -14.93 3.95
CA ASP A 25 -2.78 -14.96 5.06
C ASP A 25 -2.77 -13.69 5.93
N ASP A 26 -1.65 -12.94 5.94
CA ASP A 26 -1.45 -11.76 6.77
C ASP A 26 -1.30 -10.47 5.93
N LEU A 27 -1.72 -10.49 4.67
CA LEU A 27 -1.65 -9.35 3.76
C LEU A 27 -2.71 -8.29 4.11
N ASN A 28 -2.23 -7.09 4.42
CA ASN A 28 -3.07 -5.91 4.57
C ASN A 28 -2.64 -4.85 3.54
N ILE A 29 -3.59 -4.44 2.71
CA ILE A 29 -3.39 -3.47 1.64
C ILE A 29 -4.13 -2.18 2.02
N THR A 30 -3.41 -1.07 2.07
CA THR A 30 -3.96 0.27 2.21
C THR A 30 -3.97 0.93 0.83
N GLU A 31 -5.15 1.21 0.31
CA GLU A 31 -5.33 1.86 -0.99
C GLU A 31 -5.31 3.39 -0.86
N VAL A 32 -4.68 4.07 -1.81
CA VAL A 32 -4.53 5.53 -1.84
C VAL A 32 -5.12 6.06 -3.15
N PRO A 33 -6.28 6.74 -3.10
CA PRO A 33 -6.89 7.33 -4.28
C PRO A 33 -6.09 8.55 -4.77
N ASN A 34 -6.13 8.83 -6.07
CA ASN A 34 -5.43 9.96 -6.70
C ASN A 34 -3.90 9.91 -6.51
N CYS A 35 -3.32 8.72 -6.59
CA CYS A 35 -1.88 8.49 -6.44
C CYS A 35 -1.45 7.37 -7.37
N GLY A 36 -0.34 7.58 -8.06
CA GLY A 36 0.25 6.62 -8.98
C GLY A 36 1.28 5.70 -8.33
N HIS A 37 2.18 5.21 -9.18
CA HIS A 37 3.22 4.23 -8.83
C HIS A 37 4.25 4.77 -7.83
N PHE A 38 4.61 6.05 -7.95
CA PHE A 38 5.69 6.67 -7.18
C PHE A 38 5.15 7.37 -5.94
N ILE A 39 4.38 6.64 -5.14
CA ILE A 39 3.68 7.17 -3.96
C ILE A 39 4.58 7.89 -2.95
N VAL A 40 5.85 7.50 -2.84
CA VAL A 40 6.85 8.15 -1.97
C VAL A 40 7.16 9.57 -2.45
N ASP A 41 7.19 9.79 -3.76
CA ASP A 41 7.43 11.09 -4.37
C ASP A 41 6.14 11.93 -4.45
N GLU A 42 5.00 11.28 -4.73
CA GLU A 42 3.71 11.95 -4.93
C GLU A 42 3.06 12.40 -3.62
N GLN A 43 3.15 11.58 -2.55
CA GLN A 43 2.51 11.84 -1.25
C GLN A 43 3.45 11.52 -0.06
N PRO A 44 4.61 12.19 0.06
CA PRO A 44 5.63 11.86 1.06
C PRO A 44 5.12 11.94 2.50
N GLU A 45 4.28 12.92 2.84
CA GLU A 45 3.75 13.07 4.20
C GLU A 45 2.78 11.93 4.57
N LEU A 46 1.96 11.49 3.60
CA LEU A 46 1.06 10.35 3.80
C LEU A 46 1.87 9.08 4.04
N VAL A 47 2.91 8.86 3.24
CA VAL A 47 3.80 7.70 3.37
C VAL A 47 4.50 7.68 4.72
N VAL A 48 5.08 8.81 5.15
CA VAL A 48 5.75 8.91 6.45
C VAL A 48 4.78 8.62 7.59
N LYS A 49 3.57 9.18 7.55
CA LYS A 49 2.55 8.92 8.56
C LYS A 49 2.16 7.44 8.60
N TRP A 50 1.84 6.85 7.45
CA TRP A 50 1.46 5.45 7.34
C TRP A 50 2.57 4.51 7.84
N LEU A 51 3.83 4.77 7.47
CA LEU A 51 4.99 4.01 7.95
C LEU A 51 5.13 4.08 9.47
N ALA A 52 4.94 5.26 10.07
CA ALA A 52 5.03 5.43 11.52
C ALA A 52 3.94 4.62 12.25
N GLU A 53 2.72 4.59 11.72
CA GLU A 53 1.61 3.79 12.25
C GLU A 53 1.91 2.30 12.14
N VAL A 54 2.33 1.83 10.96
CA VAL A 54 2.67 0.43 10.70
C VAL A 54 3.81 -0.07 11.60
N LEU A 55 4.86 0.72 11.79
CA LEU A 55 6.02 0.32 12.59
C LEU A 55 5.74 0.35 14.10
N ALA A 56 4.70 1.06 14.55
CA ALA A 56 4.26 1.07 15.93
C ALA A 56 3.39 -0.15 16.29
N GLU A 57 2.83 -0.85 15.30
CA GLU A 57 2.10 -2.08 15.52
C GLU A 57 3.06 -3.18 16.02
N PRO A 58 2.76 -3.86 17.14
CA PRO A 58 3.54 -5.00 17.56
C PRO A 58 3.48 -6.08 16.48
N ALA A 59 4.64 -6.70 16.20
CA ALA A 59 4.70 -7.83 15.28
C ALA A 59 3.72 -8.93 15.74
N PRO A 60 3.01 -9.59 14.79
CA PRO A 60 2.05 -10.65 15.12
C PRO A 60 2.70 -11.82 15.88
#